data_AF-V5GWZ2-F1
#
_entry.id   AF-V5GWZ2-F1
#
_cell.length_a   1.000
_cell.length_b   1.000
_cell.length_c   1.000
_cell.angle_alpha   90.00
_cell.angle_beta   90.00
_cell.angle_gamma   90.00
#
_symmetry.space_group_name_H-M   'P 1'
#
loop_
_entity.id
_entity.type
_entity.pdbx_description
1 polymer ?
#
loop_
_entity_poly.entity_id
_entity_poly.type
_entity_poly.pdbx_seq_one_letter_code
_entity_poly.pdbx_strand_id
1 'polypeptide(L)'
;SFSDQDNSMKILGLKWLPSLDAFGYSLKTLNRPCTKRTVLSELSRIFDPLGFLSPITFFAKYMMQHLWSLGLNWDQIPPPEVLSRWNKYKSELPCLIQLSIPRRSIPSKITNCQIHGFCDGSEGGYAAVIYFRYKTSEGNISIQFVCGKSKIAPLKRISIPRLELCAALLLSKLLKFVLNTYRDKITINEIFAWSDSTVVLHWVKASAHKWKTFVSNRVTLIQENISPSSWVYVQSEYNPADCASRGLLPSELLNHATWWVGPPWLKLPYNEWPVVNSPAFVSDVSSEERKITLTTCVSLHHIGSLIDKYSPLEKLKRIVAYILRFSHNLKPT
;
A
#
# COMPACT_ATOMS: atom_id res chain seq x y z
N SER A 1 -33.67 -28.72 -30.25
CA SER A 1 -32.71 -28.88 -29.15
C SER A 1 -32.12 -27.52 -28.86
N PHE A 2 -32.53 -26.88 -27.75
CA PHE A 2 -31.97 -25.61 -27.31
C PHE A 2 -30.51 -25.87 -26.92
N SER A 3 -29.57 -25.36 -27.71
CA SER A 3 -28.15 -25.43 -27.38
C SER A 3 -27.85 -24.51 -26.21
N ASP A 4 -27.23 -25.06 -25.16
CA ASP A 4 -26.70 -24.37 -23.97
C ASP A 4 -25.60 -23.35 -24.33
N GLN A 5 -25.96 -22.28 -25.04
CA GLN A 5 -25.05 -21.18 -25.33
C GLN A 5 -24.95 -20.24 -24.13
N ASP A 6 -23.90 -20.48 -23.33
CA ASP A 6 -23.22 -19.49 -22.49
C ASP A 6 -24.16 -18.79 -21.47
N ASN A 7 -24.69 -19.57 -20.52
CA ASN A 7 -25.61 -19.13 -19.45
C ASN A 7 -24.92 -18.24 -18.39
N SER A 8 -24.17 -17.25 -18.85
CA SER A 8 -23.41 -16.29 -18.07
C SER A 8 -24.16 -14.97 -17.97
N MET A 9 -24.13 -14.35 -16.79
CA MET A 9 -24.84 -13.10 -16.54
C MET A 9 -23.84 -12.01 -16.15
N LYS A 10 -24.17 -10.74 -16.42
CA LYS A 10 -23.38 -9.62 -15.89
C LYS A 10 -23.93 -9.20 -14.53
N ILE A 11 -23.10 -9.27 -13.49
CA ILE A 11 -23.43 -8.78 -12.15
C ILE A 11 -22.47 -7.66 -11.78
N LEU A 12 -23.01 -6.47 -11.52
CA LEU A 12 -22.24 -5.28 -11.16
C LEU A 12 -21.08 -4.94 -12.11
N GLY A 13 -21.18 -5.35 -13.39
CA GLY A 13 -20.13 -5.14 -14.40
C GLY A 13 -19.14 -6.30 -14.59
N LEU A 14 -19.16 -7.32 -13.72
CA LEU A 14 -18.38 -8.55 -13.86
C LEU A 14 -19.18 -9.66 -14.56
N LYS A 15 -18.52 -10.56 -15.30
CA LYS A 15 -19.15 -11.77 -15.84
C LYS A 15 -19.27 -12.78 -14.70
N TRP A 16 -20.48 -13.23 -14.40
CA TRP A 16 -20.76 -14.31 -13.45
C TRP A 16 -21.12 -15.58 -14.22
N LEU A 17 -20.54 -16.69 -13.78
CA LEU A 17 -20.75 -18.04 -14.28
C LEU A 17 -21.56 -18.81 -13.20
N PRO A 18 -22.90 -18.87 -13.30
CA PRO A 18 -23.76 -19.43 -12.25
C PRO A 18 -23.47 -20.90 -11.96
N SER A 19 -23.18 -21.70 -12.99
CA SER A 19 -22.90 -23.13 -12.87
C SER A 19 -21.65 -23.44 -12.05
N LEU A 20 -20.64 -22.56 -12.09
CA LEU A 20 -19.38 -22.71 -11.37
C LEU A 20 -19.33 -21.87 -10.08
N ASP A 21 -20.36 -21.07 -9.83
CA ASP A 21 -20.37 -19.99 -8.84
C ASP A 21 -19.09 -19.14 -8.85
N ALA A 22 -18.67 -18.71 -10.05
CA ALA A 22 -17.41 -18.03 -10.28
C ALA A 22 -17.58 -16.72 -11.06
N PHE A 23 -16.69 -15.78 -10.80
CA PHE A 23 -16.49 -14.62 -11.67
C PHE A 23 -15.53 -14.99 -12.81
N GLY A 24 -15.77 -14.39 -13.97
CA GLY A 24 -14.87 -14.43 -15.11
C GLY A 24 -14.83 -13.09 -15.83
N TYR A 25 -14.12 -13.06 -16.95
CA TYR A 25 -13.98 -11.87 -17.78
C TYR A 25 -14.38 -12.15 -19.22
N SER A 26 -14.99 -11.15 -19.87
CA SER A 26 -15.27 -11.19 -21.31
C SER A 26 -14.62 -9.96 -21.94
N LEU A 27 -13.41 -10.16 -22.48
CA LEU A 27 -12.64 -9.10 -23.13
C LEU A 27 -12.63 -9.38 -24.63
N LYS A 28 -13.39 -8.58 -25.39
CA LYS A 28 -13.31 -8.58 -26.85
C LYS A 28 -12.12 -7.74 -27.28
N THR A 29 -11.20 -8.31 -28.06
CA THR A 29 -10.15 -7.54 -28.72
C THR A 29 -10.75 -6.66 -29.81
N LEU A 30 -10.42 -5.37 -29.79
CA LEU A 30 -10.81 -4.45 -30.87
C LEU A 30 -9.61 -4.19 -31.77
N ASN A 31 -9.75 -4.33 -33.09
CA ASN A 31 -8.65 -4.00 -34.01
C ASN A 31 -8.52 -2.48 -34.22
N ARG A 32 -7.95 -1.81 -33.22
CA ARG A 32 -7.70 -0.35 -33.18
C ARG A 32 -6.20 -0.05 -33.10
N PRO A 33 -5.70 1.01 -33.75
CA PRO A 33 -4.29 1.42 -33.65
C PRO A 33 -3.93 1.81 -32.21
N CYS A 34 -2.66 1.72 -31.86
CA CYS A 34 -2.18 2.21 -30.56
C CYS A 34 -2.08 3.74 -30.57
N THR A 35 -2.97 4.41 -29.85
CA THR A 35 -2.94 5.86 -29.61
C THR A 35 -3.32 6.12 -28.15
N LYS A 36 -3.10 7.34 -27.64
CA LYS A 36 -3.56 7.71 -26.29
C LYS A 36 -5.05 7.44 -26.10
N ARG A 37 -5.87 7.78 -27.11
CA ARG A 37 -7.32 7.58 -27.06
C ARG A 37 -7.70 6.11 -26.96
N THR A 38 -7.09 5.26 -27.78
CA THR A 38 -7.45 3.84 -27.82
C THR A 38 -6.94 3.10 -26.59
N VAL A 39 -5.73 3.41 -26.10
CA VAL A 39 -5.18 2.85 -24.86
C VAL A 39 -6.07 3.19 -23.66
N LEU A 40 -6.47 4.45 -23.52
CA LEU A 40 -7.39 4.87 -22.47
C LEU A 40 -8.76 4.19 -22.58
N SER A 41 -9.28 4.04 -23.81
CA SER A 41 -10.54 3.36 -24.07
C SER A 41 -10.48 1.88 -23.70
N GLU A 42 -9.39 1.18 -24.02
CA GLU A 42 -9.21 -0.23 -23.62
C GLU A 42 -9.05 -0.37 -22.10
N LEU A 43 -8.26 0.49 -21.47
CA LEU A 43 -8.11 0.49 -20.00
C LEU A 43 -9.46 0.68 -19.30
N SER A 44 -10.30 1.60 -19.80
CA SER A 44 -11.61 1.91 -19.21
C SER A 44 -12.64 0.79 -19.40
N ARG A 45 -12.42 -0.12 -20.34
CA ARG A 45 -13.28 -1.29 -20.57
C ARG A 45 -13.02 -2.42 -19.57
N ILE A 46 -11.85 -2.44 -18.94
CA ILE A 46 -11.51 -3.45 -17.92
C ILE A 46 -12.14 -3.02 -16.61
N PHE A 47 -13.34 -3.53 -16.34
CA PHE A 47 -14.02 -3.31 -15.08
C PHE A 47 -13.58 -4.37 -14.05
N ASP A 48 -12.79 -3.94 -13.07
CA ASP A 48 -12.22 -4.81 -12.04
C ASP A 48 -12.29 -4.14 -10.65
N PRO A 49 -13.44 -4.20 -9.96
CA PRO A 49 -13.68 -3.47 -8.73
C PRO A 49 -12.89 -4.03 -7.54
N LEU A 50 -12.63 -5.34 -7.54
CA LEU A 50 -11.88 -6.04 -6.49
C LEU A 50 -10.38 -6.11 -6.80
N GLY A 51 -9.95 -5.70 -7.99
CA GLY A 51 -8.54 -5.62 -8.33
C GLY A 51 -7.88 -6.98 -8.60
N PHE A 52 -8.64 -7.99 -9.04
CA PHE A 52 -8.09 -9.30 -9.43
C PHE A 52 -7.08 -9.18 -10.59
N LEU A 53 -7.33 -8.24 -11.49
CA LEU A 53 -6.53 -7.90 -12.67
C LEU A 53 -5.59 -6.71 -12.39
N SER A 54 -5.27 -6.42 -11.12
CA SER A 54 -4.40 -5.31 -10.76
C SER A 54 -3.05 -5.30 -11.50
N PRO A 55 -2.34 -6.44 -11.71
CA PRO A 55 -1.08 -6.46 -12.46
C PRO A 55 -1.22 -6.01 -13.93
N ILE A 56 -2.26 -6.47 -14.62
CA ILE A 56 -2.45 -6.12 -16.03
C ILE A 56 -3.01 -4.70 -16.20
N THR A 57 -3.91 -4.28 -15.30
CA THR A 57 -4.42 -2.91 -15.33
C THR A 57 -3.35 -1.91 -14.92
N PHE A 58 -2.41 -2.31 -14.06
CA PHE A 58 -1.21 -1.54 -13.77
C PHE A 58 -0.37 -1.34 -15.03
N PHE A 59 -0.07 -2.42 -15.77
CA PHE A 59 0.67 -2.31 -17.04
C PHE A 59 0.01 -1.32 -17.99
N ALA A 60 -1.31 -1.42 -18.19
CA ALA A 60 -2.04 -0.50 -19.06
C ALA A 60 -2.04 0.96 -18.56
N LYS A 61 -2.17 1.19 -17.25
CA LYS A 61 -2.05 2.52 -16.63
C LYS A 61 -0.63 3.09 -16.78
N TYR A 62 0.39 2.24 -16.63
CA TYR A 62 1.79 2.62 -16.81
C TYR A 62 2.07 3.02 -18.26
N MET A 63 1.59 2.23 -19.23
CA MET A 63 1.67 2.57 -20.65
C MET A 63 0.97 3.90 -20.96
N MET A 64 -0.20 4.15 -20.35
CA MET A 64 -0.90 5.43 -20.51
C MET A 64 -0.05 6.59 -19.97
N GLN A 65 0.54 6.47 -18.78
CA GLN A 65 1.41 7.50 -18.22
C GLN A 65 2.64 7.75 -19.10
N HIS A 66 3.25 6.68 -19.64
CA HIS A 66 4.39 6.80 -20.55
C HIS A 66 4.02 7.53 -21.85
N LEU A 67 2.85 7.25 -22.44
CA LEU A 67 2.36 8.00 -23.60
C LEU A 67 2.17 9.49 -23.28
N TRP A 68 1.72 9.82 -22.08
CA TRP A 68 1.60 11.21 -21.64
C TRP A 68 2.96 11.91 -21.55
N SER A 69 3.98 11.24 -20.99
CA SER A 69 5.33 11.83 -20.87
C SER A 69 6.02 12.05 -22.22
N LEU A 70 5.61 11.34 -23.29
CA LEU A 70 6.11 11.54 -24.65
C LEU A 70 5.54 12.80 -25.35
N GLY A 71 4.59 13.51 -24.76
CA GLY A 71 4.03 14.74 -25.35
C GLY A 71 3.21 14.53 -26.63
N LEU A 72 2.78 13.30 -26.94
CA LEU A 72 2.03 12.97 -28.16
C LEU A 72 0.61 13.55 -28.17
N ASN A 73 0.04 13.81 -29.35
CA ASN A 73 -1.39 14.11 -29.47
C ASN A 73 -2.28 12.86 -29.27
N TRP A 74 -3.59 13.06 -29.09
CA TRP A 74 -4.54 11.99 -28.76
C TRP A 74 -4.53 10.79 -29.71
N ASP A 75 -4.41 11.08 -31.01
CA ASP A 75 -4.53 10.11 -32.11
C ASP A 75 -3.20 9.89 -32.84
N GLN A 76 -2.09 10.36 -32.25
CA GLN A 76 -0.74 10.19 -32.78
C GLN A 76 -0.18 8.80 -32.45
N ILE A 77 0.51 8.19 -33.42
CA ILE A 77 1.16 6.90 -33.28
C ILE A 77 2.44 7.06 -32.45
N PRO A 78 2.64 6.24 -31.39
CA PRO A 78 3.84 6.30 -30.56
C PRO A 78 5.05 5.61 -31.21
N PRO A 79 6.26 5.75 -30.63
CA PRO A 79 7.45 5.06 -31.12
C PRO A 79 7.27 3.53 -31.22
N PRO A 80 8.00 2.84 -32.11
CA PRO A 80 7.84 1.41 -32.37
C PRO A 80 7.94 0.51 -31.14
N GLU A 81 8.78 0.87 -30.16
CA GLU A 81 8.93 0.12 -28.91
C GLU A 81 7.62 0.09 -28.10
N VAL A 82 6.97 1.25 -27.95
CA VAL A 82 5.70 1.40 -27.21
C VAL A 82 4.58 0.66 -27.94
N LEU A 83 4.57 0.77 -29.27
CA LEU A 83 3.61 0.07 -30.12
C LEU A 83 3.74 -1.45 -29.97
N SER A 84 4.96 -1.99 -30.01
CA SER A 84 5.24 -3.42 -29.84
C SER A 84 4.75 -3.94 -28.49
N ARG A 85 5.12 -3.24 -27.40
CA ARG A 85 4.69 -3.60 -26.03
C ARG A 85 3.17 -3.57 -25.87
N TRP A 86 2.50 -2.55 -26.39
CA TRP A 86 1.04 -2.46 -26.32
C TRP A 86 0.34 -3.53 -27.14
N ASN A 87 0.83 -3.79 -28.36
CA ASN A 87 0.25 -4.81 -29.23
C ASN A 87 0.39 -6.21 -28.62
N LYS A 88 1.53 -6.52 -28.00
CA LYS A 88 1.72 -7.78 -27.26
C LYS A 88 0.71 -7.92 -26.12
N TYR A 89 0.60 -6.90 -25.26
CA TYR A 89 -0.41 -6.87 -24.19
C TYR A 89 -1.82 -7.12 -24.73
N LYS A 90 -2.18 -6.44 -25.82
CA LYS A 90 -3.51 -6.52 -26.43
C LYS A 90 -3.81 -7.88 -27.06
N SER A 91 -2.82 -8.49 -27.73
CA SER A 91 -3.00 -9.83 -28.32
C SER A 91 -3.23 -10.90 -27.27
N GLU A 92 -2.74 -10.70 -26.04
CA GLU A 92 -2.88 -11.66 -24.95
C GLU A 92 -4.16 -11.45 -24.12
N LEU A 93 -4.83 -10.29 -24.17
CA LEU A 93 -6.06 -10.02 -23.41
C LEU A 93 -7.13 -11.12 -23.49
N PRO A 94 -7.37 -11.80 -24.64
CA PRO A 94 -8.34 -12.89 -24.72
C PRO A 94 -8.04 -14.08 -23.80
N CYS A 95 -6.79 -14.31 -23.38
CA CYS A 95 -6.46 -15.42 -22.48
C CYS A 95 -7.16 -15.31 -21.11
N LEU A 96 -7.51 -14.08 -20.71
CA LEU A 96 -8.20 -13.80 -19.45
C LEU A 96 -9.64 -14.33 -19.41
N ILE A 97 -10.20 -14.74 -20.56
CA ILE A 97 -11.49 -15.44 -20.63
C ILE A 97 -11.43 -16.78 -19.86
N GLN A 98 -10.23 -17.36 -19.74
CA GLN A 98 -10.01 -18.62 -19.01
C GLN A 98 -10.02 -18.44 -17.49
N LEU A 99 -9.95 -17.20 -16.98
CA LEU A 99 -9.98 -16.95 -15.54
C LEU A 99 -11.34 -17.31 -14.96
N SER A 100 -11.31 -18.15 -13.94
CA SER A 100 -12.45 -18.52 -13.12
C SER A 100 -12.09 -18.25 -11.66
N ILE A 101 -12.72 -17.23 -11.08
CA ILE A 101 -12.44 -16.76 -9.72
C ILE A 101 -13.64 -17.13 -8.84
N PRO A 102 -13.50 -18.01 -7.84
CA PRO A 102 -14.61 -18.40 -6.97
C PRO A 102 -15.28 -17.18 -6.34
N ARG A 103 -16.60 -17.04 -6.52
CA ARG A 103 -17.36 -15.91 -5.96
C ARG A 103 -17.47 -16.03 -4.44
N ARG A 104 -17.68 -17.25 -3.94
CA ARG A 104 -17.82 -17.52 -2.51
C ARG A 104 -16.48 -17.36 -1.82
N SER A 105 -16.31 -16.27 -1.08
CA SER A 105 -15.06 -16.00 -0.35
C SER A 105 -14.93 -16.76 0.96
N ILE A 106 -16.04 -17.21 1.58
CA ILE A 106 -16.07 -17.80 2.92
C ILE A 106 -16.50 -19.27 2.85
N PRO A 107 -15.61 -20.25 3.11
CA PRO A 107 -15.97 -21.66 3.18
C PRO A 107 -16.88 -21.97 4.39
N SER A 108 -17.52 -23.15 4.40
CA SER A 108 -18.28 -23.64 5.55
C SER A 108 -17.35 -24.21 6.64
N LYS A 109 -17.83 -24.26 7.88
CA LYS A 109 -17.14 -24.91 9.02
C LYS A 109 -15.72 -24.38 9.31
N ILE A 110 -15.56 -23.06 9.24
CA ILE A 110 -14.29 -22.39 9.59
C ILE A 110 -14.15 -22.36 11.11
N THR A 111 -12.99 -22.75 11.62
CA THR A 111 -12.63 -22.63 13.04
C THR A 111 -11.71 -21.45 13.31
N ASN A 112 -10.94 -21.02 12.30
CA ASN A 112 -10.04 -19.88 12.40
C ASN A 112 -9.93 -19.14 11.06
N CYS A 113 -9.93 -17.82 11.10
CA CYS A 113 -9.74 -16.95 9.95
C CYS A 113 -8.67 -15.90 10.25
N GLN A 114 -7.67 -15.82 9.38
CA GLN A 114 -6.61 -14.81 9.43
C GLN A 114 -6.66 -13.95 8.16
N ILE A 115 -6.27 -12.69 8.28
CA ILE A 115 -6.08 -11.79 7.13
C ILE A 115 -4.58 -11.61 6.87
N HIS A 116 -4.19 -11.83 5.61
CA HIS A 116 -2.83 -11.62 5.14
C HIS A 116 -2.83 -10.55 4.06
N GLY A 117 -2.29 -9.38 4.37
CA GLY A 117 -2.12 -8.28 3.45
C GLY A 117 -0.66 -8.12 3.05
N PHE A 118 -0.35 -8.02 1.77
CA PHE A 118 1.00 -7.79 1.25
C PHE A 118 1.06 -6.47 0.50
N CYS A 119 2.17 -5.75 0.60
CA CYS A 119 2.40 -4.54 -0.18
C CYS A 119 3.80 -4.50 -0.79
N ASP A 120 3.90 -3.82 -1.93
CA ASP A 120 5.15 -3.63 -2.66
C ASP A 120 5.20 -2.24 -3.30
N GLY A 121 6.38 -1.63 -3.33
CA GLY A 121 6.64 -0.37 -4.00
C GLY A 121 7.85 -0.46 -4.91
N SER A 122 7.65 -0.12 -6.19
CA SER A 122 8.69 -0.03 -7.21
C SER A 122 8.75 1.38 -7.82
N GLU A 123 9.73 1.64 -8.68
CA GLU A 123 9.81 2.89 -9.43
C GLU A 123 8.60 3.15 -10.33
N GLY A 124 7.95 2.09 -10.83
CA GLY A 124 6.76 2.22 -11.67
C GLY A 124 5.51 2.58 -10.88
N GLY A 125 5.44 2.19 -9.60
CA GLY A 125 4.27 2.37 -8.77
C GLY A 125 4.26 1.44 -7.58
N TYR A 126 3.12 1.34 -6.91
CA TYR A 126 2.98 0.57 -5.68
C TYR A 126 1.63 -0.13 -5.64
N ALA A 127 1.61 -1.27 -4.95
CA ALA A 127 0.44 -2.13 -4.89
C ALA A 127 0.26 -2.77 -3.51
N ALA A 128 -0.95 -3.29 -3.31
CA ALA A 128 -1.32 -4.09 -2.16
C ALA A 128 -2.28 -5.20 -2.58
N VAL A 129 -2.22 -6.33 -1.89
CA VAL A 129 -3.13 -7.47 -2.09
C VAL A 129 -3.48 -8.10 -0.75
N ILE A 130 -4.71 -8.60 -0.61
CA ILE A 130 -5.22 -9.21 0.61
C ILE A 130 -5.75 -10.61 0.32
N TYR A 131 -5.39 -11.53 1.20
CA TYR A 131 -5.87 -12.90 1.25
C TYR A 131 -6.53 -13.18 2.60
N PHE A 132 -7.54 -14.03 2.59
CA PHE A 132 -7.96 -14.77 3.78
C PHE A 132 -7.22 -16.09 3.84
N ARG A 133 -6.82 -16.48 5.04
CA ARG A 133 -6.34 -17.82 5.36
C ARG A 133 -7.33 -18.46 6.32
N TYR A 134 -7.93 -19.56 5.89
CA TYR A 134 -8.91 -20.30 6.67
C TYR A 134 -8.32 -21.59 7.20
N LYS A 135 -8.69 -21.95 8.42
CA LYS A 135 -8.55 -23.30 8.94
C LYS A 135 -9.95 -23.88 9.16
N THR A 136 -10.20 -25.06 8.61
CA THR A 136 -11.47 -25.78 8.83
C THR A 136 -11.41 -26.66 10.07
N SER A 137 -12.55 -27.19 10.50
CA SER A 137 -12.63 -28.20 11.57
C SER A 137 -11.83 -29.47 11.29
N GLU A 138 -11.60 -29.79 10.01
CA GLU A 138 -10.82 -30.95 9.55
C GLU A 138 -9.30 -30.66 9.55
N GLY A 139 -8.89 -29.45 9.91
CA GLY A 139 -7.49 -29.04 9.90
C GLY A 139 -6.97 -28.55 8.54
N ASN A 140 -7.81 -28.60 7.49
CA ASN A 140 -7.44 -28.13 6.16
C ASN A 140 -7.23 -26.61 6.14
N ILE A 141 -6.14 -26.18 5.52
CA ILE A 141 -5.80 -24.77 5.33
C ILE A 141 -6.08 -24.37 3.89
N SER A 142 -6.87 -23.31 3.70
CA SER A 142 -7.13 -22.74 2.38
C SER A 142 -6.83 -21.24 2.37
N ILE A 143 -6.38 -20.76 1.22
CA ILE A 143 -6.07 -19.35 0.99
C ILE A 143 -7.02 -18.84 -0.08
N GLN A 144 -7.61 -17.68 0.16
CA GLN A 144 -8.57 -17.06 -0.75
C GLN A 144 -8.15 -15.62 -1.03
N PHE A 145 -7.96 -15.26 -2.29
CA PHE A 145 -7.80 -13.87 -2.71
C PHE A 145 -9.07 -13.08 -2.40
N VAL A 146 -8.91 -11.92 -1.75
CA VAL A 146 -10.01 -11.04 -1.37
C VAL A 146 -10.08 -9.83 -2.29
N CYS A 147 -9.00 -9.04 -2.32
CA CYS A 147 -8.90 -7.87 -3.18
C CYS A 147 -7.44 -7.44 -3.39
N GLY A 148 -7.19 -6.81 -4.53
CA GLY A 148 -5.93 -6.17 -4.88
C GLY A 148 -6.14 -4.70 -5.21
N LYS A 149 -5.07 -3.91 -5.12
CA LYS A 149 -5.10 -2.52 -5.57
C LYS A 149 -3.71 -2.07 -5.97
N SER A 150 -3.61 -1.36 -7.09
CA SER A 150 -2.36 -0.80 -7.58
C SER A 150 -2.51 0.69 -7.95
N LYS A 151 -1.40 1.43 -7.85
CA LYS A 151 -1.30 2.85 -8.20
C LYS A 151 0.02 3.14 -8.89
N ILE A 152 -0.02 3.93 -9.96
CA ILE A 152 1.19 4.37 -10.68
C ILE A 152 1.95 5.40 -9.84
N ALA A 153 3.28 5.32 -9.87
CA ALA A 153 4.14 6.31 -9.22
C ALA A 153 3.92 7.70 -9.82
N PRO A 154 4.05 8.78 -9.03
CA PRO A 154 4.05 10.13 -9.57
C PRO A 154 5.21 10.34 -10.55
N LEU A 155 5.00 11.13 -11.61
CA LEU A 155 6.09 11.52 -12.52
C LEU A 155 7.21 12.30 -11.81
N LYS A 156 6.86 13.02 -10.73
CA LYS A 156 7.85 13.65 -9.86
C LYS A 156 8.57 12.56 -9.08
N ARG A 157 9.89 12.44 -9.30
CA ARG A 157 10.74 11.48 -8.62
C ARG A 157 10.60 11.60 -7.10
N ILE A 158 10.31 10.47 -6.49
CA ILE A 158 10.35 10.23 -5.05
C ILE A 158 11.20 8.98 -4.82
N SER A 159 11.83 8.87 -3.66
CA SER A 159 12.70 7.74 -3.35
C SER A 159 11.90 6.44 -3.22
N ILE A 160 12.56 5.31 -3.51
CA ILE A 160 11.96 3.97 -3.39
C ILE A 160 11.39 3.72 -1.99
N PRO A 161 12.10 4.03 -0.87
CA PRO A 161 11.51 3.89 0.47
C PRO A 161 10.21 4.67 0.68
N ARG A 162 10.07 5.85 0.05
CA ARG A 162 8.82 6.64 0.13
C ARG A 162 7.69 6.02 -0.71
N LEU A 163 8.01 5.35 -1.82
CA LEU A 163 7.05 4.58 -2.63
C LEU A 163 6.59 3.33 -1.89
N GLU A 164 7.51 2.58 -1.28
CA GLU A 164 7.21 1.44 -0.42
C GLU A 164 6.34 1.87 0.78
N LEU A 165 6.62 3.02 1.41
CA LEU A 165 5.74 3.56 2.46
C LEU A 165 4.34 3.92 1.93
N CYS A 166 4.23 4.35 0.67
CA CYS A 166 2.92 4.56 0.04
C CYS A 166 2.20 3.23 -0.20
N ALA A 167 2.93 2.16 -0.53
CA ALA A 167 2.39 0.80 -0.61
C ALA A 167 1.83 0.34 0.74
N ALA A 168 2.59 0.54 1.82
CA ALA A 168 2.15 0.24 3.19
C ALA A 168 0.89 1.04 3.57
N LEU A 169 0.83 2.33 3.24
CA LEU A 169 -0.39 3.11 3.47
C LEU A 169 -1.57 2.59 2.65
N LEU A 170 -1.36 2.21 1.38
CA LEU A 170 -2.39 1.63 0.53
C LEU A 170 -2.93 0.34 1.14
N LEU A 171 -2.05 -0.53 1.62
CA LEU A 171 -2.41 -1.78 2.29
C LEU A 171 -3.20 -1.53 3.58
N SER A 172 -2.74 -0.61 4.45
CA SER A 172 -3.43 -0.31 5.70
C SER A 172 -4.89 0.13 5.48
N LYS A 173 -5.13 0.94 4.43
CA LYS A 173 -6.47 1.39 4.04
C LYS A 173 -7.31 0.23 3.50
N LEU A 174 -6.71 -0.65 2.71
CA LEU A 174 -7.38 -1.81 2.14
C LEU A 174 -7.75 -2.83 3.23
N LEU A 175 -6.86 -3.08 4.19
CA LEU A 175 -7.12 -3.93 5.36
C LEU A 175 -8.26 -3.37 6.21
N LYS A 176 -8.24 -2.06 6.53
CA LYS A 176 -9.35 -1.40 7.24
C LYS A 176 -10.68 -1.53 6.51
N PHE A 177 -10.67 -1.39 5.18
CA PHE A 177 -11.86 -1.59 4.36
C PHE A 177 -12.38 -3.03 4.47
N VAL A 178 -11.51 -4.04 4.32
CA VAL A 178 -11.90 -5.46 4.43
C VAL A 178 -12.40 -5.79 5.84
N LEU A 179 -11.69 -5.36 6.89
CA LEU A 179 -12.09 -5.54 8.28
C LEU A 179 -13.50 -5.00 8.54
N ASN A 180 -13.79 -3.77 8.09
CA ASN A 180 -15.11 -3.18 8.26
C ASN A 180 -16.19 -3.91 7.44
N THR A 181 -15.86 -4.38 6.24
CA THR A 181 -16.81 -5.06 5.34
C THR A 181 -17.22 -6.44 5.86
N TYR A 182 -16.30 -7.13 6.55
CA TYR A 182 -16.48 -8.50 7.01
C TYR A 182 -16.73 -8.63 8.52
N ARG A 183 -16.71 -7.53 9.28
CA ARG A 183 -16.89 -7.48 10.74
C ARG A 183 -18.06 -8.33 11.24
N ASP A 184 -19.22 -8.23 10.59
CA ASP A 184 -20.45 -8.91 11.02
C ASP A 184 -20.67 -10.26 10.32
N LYS A 185 -19.72 -10.69 9.47
CA LYS A 185 -19.84 -11.91 8.65
C LYS A 185 -18.90 -13.02 9.09
N ILE A 186 -17.73 -12.67 9.63
CA ILE A 186 -16.74 -13.64 10.07
C ILE A 186 -15.87 -13.05 11.19
N THR A 187 -15.57 -13.88 12.19
CA THR A 187 -14.60 -13.53 13.24
C THR A 187 -13.18 -13.65 12.69
N ILE A 188 -12.47 -12.54 12.63
CA ILE A 188 -11.06 -12.49 12.22
C ILE A 188 -10.20 -12.62 13.46
N ASN A 189 -9.41 -13.69 13.53
CA ASN A 189 -8.58 -14.01 14.68
C ASN A 189 -7.27 -13.21 14.67
N GLU A 190 -6.63 -13.07 13.51
CA GLU A 190 -5.34 -12.42 13.39
C GLU A 190 -5.21 -11.65 12.07
N ILE A 191 -4.36 -10.63 12.08
CA ILE A 191 -4.11 -9.74 10.94
C ILE A 191 -2.59 -9.60 10.78
N PHE A 192 -2.10 -9.88 9.58
CA PHE A 192 -0.70 -9.74 9.19
C PHE A 192 -0.59 -8.77 8.02
N ALA A 193 0.25 -7.74 8.16
CA ALA A 193 0.61 -6.78 7.13
C ALA A 193 2.08 -6.97 6.74
N TRP A 194 2.31 -7.59 5.59
CA TRP A 194 3.60 -7.99 5.09
C TRP A 194 4.21 -6.91 4.18
N SER A 195 5.48 -6.59 4.42
CA SER A 195 6.30 -5.76 3.55
C SER A 195 7.71 -6.34 3.51
N ASP A 196 8.36 -6.24 2.36
CA ASP A 196 9.76 -6.60 2.14
C ASP A 196 10.73 -5.42 2.35
N SER A 197 10.21 -4.24 2.69
CA SER A 197 11.03 -3.09 3.04
C SER A 197 11.26 -3.00 4.55
N THR A 198 12.47 -3.33 4.99
CA THR A 198 12.88 -3.17 6.40
C THR A 198 12.86 -1.70 6.85
N VAL A 199 13.13 -0.78 5.92
CA VAL A 199 13.06 0.67 6.18
C VAL A 199 11.62 1.09 6.51
N VAL A 200 10.65 0.66 5.71
CA VAL A 200 9.23 0.95 5.96
C VAL A 200 8.74 0.30 7.25
N LEU A 201 9.10 -0.96 7.50
CA LEU A 201 8.74 -1.64 8.75
C LEU A 201 9.29 -0.90 9.97
N HIS A 202 10.51 -0.40 9.90
CA HIS A 202 11.08 0.42 10.97
C HIS A 202 10.29 1.72 11.17
N TRP A 203 9.97 2.44 10.09
CA TRP A 203 9.19 3.66 10.15
C TRP A 203 7.79 3.45 10.76
N VAL A 204 7.11 2.37 10.34
CA VAL A 204 5.76 2.02 10.80
C VAL A 204 5.75 1.56 12.25
N LYS A 205 6.80 0.88 12.73
CA LYS A 205 6.89 0.40 14.12
C LYS A 205 7.31 1.47 15.13
N ALA A 206 7.97 2.54 14.68
CA ALA A 206 8.36 3.63 15.57
C ALA A 206 7.25 4.69 15.73
N SER A 207 7.43 5.60 16.70
CA SER A 207 6.55 6.76 16.84
C SER A 207 6.63 7.68 15.62
N ALA A 208 5.47 8.04 15.06
CA ALA A 208 5.36 8.92 13.89
C ALA A 208 6.05 10.28 14.06
N HIS A 209 6.18 10.78 15.30
CA HIS A 209 6.82 12.06 15.60
C HIS A 209 8.32 12.08 15.34
N LYS A 210 8.97 10.91 15.26
CA LYS A 210 10.39 10.80 14.94
C LYS A 210 10.70 11.22 13.50
N TRP A 211 9.72 11.16 12.61
CA TRP A 211 9.95 11.28 11.17
C TRP A 211 9.63 12.67 10.61
N LYS A 212 10.27 13.05 9.51
CA LYS A 212 9.89 14.23 8.71
C LYS A 212 8.46 14.11 8.20
N THR A 213 7.85 15.25 7.86
CA THR A 213 6.40 15.38 7.61
C THR A 213 5.83 14.36 6.62
N PHE A 214 6.52 14.05 5.52
CA PHE A 214 6.02 13.08 4.54
C PHE A 214 5.82 11.68 5.13
N VAL A 215 6.82 11.20 5.88
CA VAL A 215 6.82 9.89 6.51
C VAL A 215 5.91 9.91 7.73
N SER A 216 6.04 10.93 8.59
CA SER A 216 5.23 11.12 9.80
C SER A 216 3.74 11.02 9.52
N ASN A 217 3.23 11.81 8.57
CA ASN A 217 1.80 11.84 8.25
C ASN A 217 1.28 10.48 7.74
N ARG A 218 2.10 9.74 6.98
CA ARG A 218 1.71 8.42 6.45
C ARG A 218 1.76 7.35 7.53
N VAL A 219 2.80 7.37 8.38
CA VAL A 219 2.93 6.47 9.52
C VAL A 219 1.76 6.66 10.49
N THR A 220 1.38 7.90 10.81
CA THR A 220 0.19 8.17 11.64
C THR A 220 -1.06 7.48 11.07
N LEU A 221 -1.35 7.69 9.78
CA LEU A 221 -2.50 7.06 9.13
C LEU A 221 -2.41 5.53 9.08
N ILE A 222 -1.20 4.97 8.91
CA ILE A 222 -0.99 3.52 8.93
C ILE A 222 -1.33 2.97 10.32
N GLN A 223 -0.80 3.59 11.38
CA GLN A 223 -0.98 3.17 12.76
C GLN A 223 -2.43 3.32 13.24
N GLU A 224 -3.16 4.32 12.75
CA GLU A 224 -4.60 4.49 12.98
C GLU A 224 -5.47 3.40 12.31
N ASN A 225 -4.97 2.80 11.23
CA ASN A 225 -5.72 1.79 10.48
C ASN A 225 -5.39 0.37 10.96
N ILE A 226 -4.11 0.09 11.24
CA ILE A 226 -3.59 -1.24 11.58
C ILE A 226 -2.51 -1.10 12.66
N SER A 227 -2.60 -1.96 13.68
CA SER A 227 -1.62 -1.99 14.78
C SER A 227 -0.19 -2.16 14.24
N PRO A 228 0.80 -1.40 14.75
CA PRO A 228 2.21 -1.60 14.41
C PRO A 228 2.72 -3.03 14.61
N SER A 229 2.14 -3.76 15.58
CA SER A 229 2.51 -5.15 15.89
C SER A 229 2.13 -6.15 14.79
N SER A 230 1.14 -5.82 13.96
CA SER A 230 0.71 -6.65 12.83
C SER A 230 1.66 -6.59 11.63
N TRP A 231 2.63 -5.66 11.63
CA TRP A 231 3.55 -5.47 10.52
C TRP A 231 4.74 -6.41 10.61
N VAL A 232 4.93 -7.21 9.56
CA VAL A 232 5.87 -8.32 9.50
C VAL A 232 6.67 -8.29 8.20
N TYR A 233 7.90 -8.81 8.27
CA TYR A 233 8.79 -8.88 7.12
C TYR A 233 8.49 -10.10 6.25
N VAL A 234 8.52 -9.92 4.94
CA VAL A 234 8.53 -11.01 3.95
C VAL A 234 9.72 -10.80 3.01
N GLN A 235 10.34 -11.87 2.53
CA GLN A 235 11.35 -11.74 1.47
C GLN A 235 10.69 -11.35 0.15
N SER A 236 11.34 -10.50 -0.64
CA SER A 236 10.78 -9.97 -1.91
C SER A 236 10.34 -11.05 -2.89
N GLU A 237 11.06 -12.17 -2.96
CA GLU A 237 10.72 -13.32 -3.83
C GLU A 237 9.36 -13.97 -3.47
N TYR A 238 8.93 -13.83 -2.22
CA TYR A 238 7.64 -14.31 -1.72
C TYR A 238 6.61 -13.18 -1.62
N ASN A 239 6.86 -11.99 -2.15
CA ASN A 239 5.91 -10.88 -2.09
C ASN A 239 4.94 -10.94 -3.29
N PRO A 240 3.67 -11.34 -3.10
CA PRO A 240 2.71 -11.39 -4.19
C PRO A 240 2.35 -10.01 -4.75
N ALA A 241 2.61 -8.92 -4.01
CA ALA A 241 2.28 -7.57 -4.47
C ALA A 241 3.26 -7.03 -5.53
N ASP A 242 4.46 -7.60 -5.67
CA ASP A 242 5.50 -7.11 -6.60
C ASP A 242 5.01 -7.08 -8.06
N CYS A 243 4.32 -8.13 -8.50
CA CYS A 243 3.81 -8.17 -9.86
C CYS A 243 2.75 -7.08 -10.14
N ALA A 244 2.04 -6.62 -9.11
CA ALA A 244 1.04 -5.56 -9.22
C ALA A 244 1.65 -4.14 -9.11
N SER A 245 2.89 -4.01 -8.62
CA SER A 245 3.62 -2.73 -8.55
C SER A 245 4.47 -2.46 -9.81
N ARG A 246 4.74 -3.50 -10.62
CA ARG A 246 5.52 -3.43 -11.88
C ARG A 246 4.68 -3.69 -13.13
N GLY A 247 3.62 -4.48 -12.97
CA GLY A 247 2.72 -4.89 -14.04
C GLY A 247 3.14 -6.19 -14.72
N LEU A 248 2.16 -6.89 -15.26
CA LEU A 248 2.33 -8.14 -16.00
C LEU A 248 1.59 -8.08 -17.34
N LEU A 249 2.02 -8.92 -18.28
CA LEU A 249 1.22 -9.27 -19.44
C LEU A 249 0.07 -10.22 -19.03
N PRO A 250 -1.05 -10.24 -19.80
CA PRO A 250 -2.19 -11.08 -19.48
C PRO A 250 -1.89 -12.58 -19.32
N SER A 251 -1.01 -13.14 -20.17
CA SER A 251 -0.65 -14.56 -20.10
C SER A 251 0.19 -14.89 -18.87
N GLU A 252 1.03 -13.97 -18.43
CA GLU A 252 1.86 -14.09 -17.22
C GLU A 252 0.96 -14.10 -15.97
N LEU A 253 -0.03 -13.21 -15.91
CA LEU A 253 -0.98 -13.15 -14.81
C LEU A 253 -1.76 -14.46 -14.65
N LEU A 254 -2.19 -15.07 -15.75
CA LEU A 254 -2.95 -16.32 -15.73
C LEU A 254 -2.19 -17.45 -15.00
N ASN A 255 -0.87 -17.49 -15.18
CA ASN A 255 0.01 -18.51 -14.60
C ASN A 255 0.69 -18.09 -13.28
N HIS A 256 0.36 -16.90 -12.75
CA HIS A 256 1.04 -16.34 -11.58
C HIS A 256 0.47 -16.88 -10.26
N ALA A 257 0.87 -18.09 -9.88
CA ALA A 257 0.35 -18.78 -8.69
C ALA A 257 0.40 -17.93 -7.41
N THR A 258 1.52 -17.27 -7.13
CA THR A 258 1.70 -16.43 -5.92
C THR A 258 0.68 -15.29 -5.86
N TRP A 259 0.23 -14.75 -6.99
CA TRP A 259 -0.78 -13.68 -7.02
C TRP A 259 -2.16 -14.22 -6.66
N TRP A 260 -2.52 -15.39 -7.16
CA TRP A 260 -3.87 -15.95 -6.95
C TRP A 260 -4.03 -16.64 -5.60
N VAL A 261 -3.02 -17.38 -5.14
CA VAL A 261 -3.11 -18.21 -3.93
C VAL A 261 -2.16 -17.79 -2.81
N GLY A 262 -1.45 -16.67 -2.98
CA GLY A 262 -0.44 -16.21 -2.04
C GLY A 262 0.80 -17.12 -2.02
N PRO A 263 1.77 -16.83 -1.14
CA PRO A 263 2.98 -17.64 -0.99
C PRO A 263 2.66 -19.06 -0.49
N PRO A 264 3.35 -20.11 -0.98
CA PRO A 264 3.05 -21.50 -0.62
C PRO A 264 3.11 -21.78 0.88
N TRP A 265 4.04 -21.14 1.59
CA TRP A 265 4.23 -21.31 3.03
C TRP A 265 3.03 -20.82 3.86
N LEU A 266 2.14 -19.98 3.32
CA LEU A 266 0.89 -19.65 4.02
C LEU A 266 -0.01 -20.87 4.21
N LYS A 267 0.15 -21.95 3.44
CA LYS A 267 -0.58 -23.19 3.66
C LYS A 267 -0.02 -24.02 4.82
N LEU A 268 1.18 -23.68 5.29
CA LEU A 268 1.85 -24.37 6.38
C LEU A 268 1.40 -23.82 7.75
N PRO A 269 1.62 -24.57 8.84
CA PRO A 269 1.54 -24.06 10.20
C PRO A 269 2.46 -22.85 10.44
N TYR A 270 2.09 -21.98 11.40
CA TYR A 270 2.77 -20.71 11.66
C TYR A 270 4.27 -20.85 11.99
N ASN A 271 4.66 -21.92 12.68
CA ASN A 271 6.04 -22.23 13.07
C ASN A 271 6.94 -22.60 11.88
N GLU A 272 6.38 -22.88 10.71
CA GLU A 272 7.12 -23.21 9.48
C GLU A 272 7.20 -22.04 8.51
N TRP A 273 6.63 -20.88 8.87
CA TRP A 273 6.70 -19.71 8.01
C TRP A 273 8.13 -19.16 8.00
N PRO A 274 8.57 -18.58 6.86
CA PRO A 274 9.89 -17.95 6.75
C PRO A 274 9.91 -16.60 7.47
N VAL A 275 9.59 -16.59 8.76
CA VAL A 275 9.69 -15.40 9.62
C VAL A 275 11.17 -15.17 9.87
N VAL A 276 11.83 -14.55 8.90
CA VAL A 276 13.22 -14.12 9.05
C VAL A 276 13.23 -12.99 10.08
N ASN A 277 14.05 -13.14 11.13
CA ASN A 277 14.44 -12.01 11.97
C ASN A 277 14.88 -10.89 11.05
N SER A 278 14.17 -9.75 11.05
CA SER A 278 14.36 -8.69 10.06
C SER A 278 15.85 -8.41 9.82
N PRO A 279 16.32 -8.38 8.57
CA PRO A 279 17.73 -8.12 8.29
C PRO A 279 18.21 -6.85 8.99
N ALA A 280 19.48 -6.84 9.41
CA ALA A 280 20.08 -5.74 10.16
C ALA A 280 19.85 -4.38 9.46
N PHE A 281 19.64 -3.34 10.28
CA PHE A 281 19.19 -2.01 9.85
C PHE A 281 20.03 -1.40 8.70
N VAL A 282 19.34 -0.91 7.67
CA VAL A 282 19.94 -0.18 6.55
C VAL A 282 20.07 1.31 6.91
N SER A 283 21.16 1.95 6.48
CA SER A 283 21.51 3.35 6.77
C SER A 283 20.45 4.40 6.39
N ASP A 284 19.59 4.11 5.42
CA ASP A 284 18.60 5.04 4.86
C ASP A 284 17.53 5.52 5.85
N VAL A 285 17.30 4.76 6.93
CA VAL A 285 16.38 5.10 8.02
C VAL A 285 16.71 6.47 8.63
N SER A 286 17.99 6.77 8.80
CA SER A 286 18.47 7.98 9.48
C SER A 286 18.17 9.27 8.72
N SER A 287 18.00 9.19 7.39
CA SER A 287 17.78 10.35 6.53
C SER A 287 16.43 11.05 6.76
N GLU A 288 15.43 10.30 7.23
CA GLU A 288 14.06 10.80 7.46
C GLU A 288 13.78 11.15 8.93
N GLU A 289 14.75 10.97 9.83
CA GLU A 289 14.62 11.41 11.22
C GLU A 289 14.56 12.94 11.32
N ARG A 290 13.68 13.44 12.18
CA ARG A 290 13.67 14.85 12.58
C ARG A 290 14.87 15.09 13.48
N LYS A 291 15.72 16.05 13.09
CA LYS A 291 16.77 16.56 13.98
C LYS A 291 16.11 17.28 15.14
N ILE A 292 16.21 16.71 16.33
CA ILE A 292 15.78 17.37 17.56
C ILE A 292 16.89 18.35 17.94
N THR A 293 16.63 19.65 17.83
CA THR A 293 17.53 20.68 18.37
C THR A 293 17.09 20.95 19.81
N LEU A 294 17.89 20.50 20.77
CA LEU A 294 17.64 20.78 22.18
C LEU A 294 18.12 22.21 22.47
N THR A 295 17.18 23.14 22.62
CA THR A 295 17.51 24.49 23.10
C THR A 295 17.64 24.46 24.62
N THR A 296 18.87 24.45 25.12
CA THR A 296 19.14 24.60 26.55
C THR A 296 18.94 26.06 26.95
N CYS A 297 17.86 26.34 27.69
CA CYS A 297 17.72 27.62 28.36
C CYS A 297 18.52 27.56 29.66
N VAL A 298 19.67 28.22 29.69
CA VAL A 298 20.38 28.44 30.96
C VAL A 298 19.57 29.48 31.73
N SER A 299 18.87 29.03 32.78
CA SER A 299 18.31 29.93 33.78
C SER A 299 19.47 30.61 34.51
N LEU A 300 19.90 31.76 34.00
CA LEU A 300 20.83 32.61 34.71
C LEU A 300 20.10 33.10 35.97
N HIS A 301 20.55 32.64 37.13
CA HIS A 301 20.06 33.07 38.44
C HIS A 301 20.51 34.52 38.69
N HIS A 302 19.99 35.48 37.91
CA HIS A 302 20.39 36.89 37.93
C HIS A 302 20.17 37.56 39.30
N ILE A 303 19.27 37.01 40.11
CA ILE A 303 19.04 37.49 41.48
C ILE A 303 20.19 37.07 42.41
N GLY A 304 20.77 35.88 42.22
CA GLY A 304 21.90 35.39 43.02
C GLY A 304 23.13 36.27 42.85
N SER A 305 23.47 36.60 41.59
CA SER A 305 24.61 37.49 41.31
C SER A 305 24.41 38.94 41.79
N LEU A 306 23.16 39.40 41.93
CA LEU A 306 22.87 40.70 42.54
C LEU A 306 23.03 40.69 44.06
N ILE A 307 22.66 39.57 44.71
CA ILE A 307 22.86 39.37 46.16
C ILE A 307 24.35 39.36 46.48
N ASP A 308 25.16 38.65 45.70
CA ASP A 308 26.61 38.55 45.93
C ASP A 308 27.35 39.88 45.72
N LYS A 309 26.81 40.75 44.87
CA LYS A 309 27.47 42.02 44.46
C LYS A 309 27.19 43.20 45.39
N TYR A 310 26.12 43.15 46.20
CA TYR A 310 25.72 44.28 47.04
C TYR A 310 25.43 43.83 48.48
N SER A 311 26.32 44.18 49.41
CA SER A 311 26.20 43.80 50.82
C SER A 311 25.03 44.46 51.58
N PRO A 312 24.67 45.74 51.35
CA PRO A 312 23.53 46.34 52.05
C PRO A 312 22.18 45.94 51.43
N LEU A 313 21.33 45.26 52.20
CA LEU A 313 19.99 44.81 51.78
C LEU A 313 19.13 45.96 51.23
N GLU A 314 19.22 47.15 51.82
CA GLU A 314 18.46 48.33 51.36
C GLU A 314 18.86 48.79 49.95
N LYS A 315 20.15 48.62 49.58
CA LYS A 315 20.63 48.92 48.22
C LYS A 315 20.10 47.89 47.23
N LEU A 316 20.09 46.61 47.61
CA LEU A 316 19.54 45.54 46.79
C LEU A 316 18.03 45.73 46.55
N LYS A 317 17.26 46.04 47.60
CA LYS A 317 15.82 46.32 47.51
C LYS A 317 15.53 47.47 46.53
N ARG A 318 16.32 48.54 46.57
CA ARG A 318 16.20 49.66 45.62
C ARG A 318 16.49 49.23 44.18
N ILE A 319 17.56 48.49 43.93
CA ILE A 319 17.92 48.02 42.58
C ILE A 319 16.82 47.13 42.01
N VAL A 320 16.36 46.15 42.79
CA VAL A 320 15.26 45.26 42.39
C VAL A 320 13.97 46.06 42.13
N ALA A 321 13.64 47.03 42.99
CA ALA A 321 12.48 47.89 42.80
C ALA A 321 12.55 48.72 41.50
N TYR A 322 13.73 49.25 41.13
CA TYR A 322 13.91 49.95 39.87
C TYR A 322 13.77 49.03 38.65
N ILE A 323 14.28 47.80 38.71
CA ILE A 323 14.11 46.80 37.65
C ILE A 323 12.63 46.47 37.47
N LEU A 324 11.91 46.21 38.57
CA LEU A 324 10.47 45.92 38.54
C LEU A 324 9.65 47.11 38.04
N ARG A 325 9.98 48.33 38.47
CA ARG A 325 9.33 49.55 37.99
C ARG A 325 9.55 49.77 36.50
N PHE A 326 10.78 49.58 36.02
CA PHE A 326 11.11 49.67 34.60
C PHE A 326 10.35 48.62 33.79
N SER A 327 10.32 47.36 34.25
CA SER A 327 9.55 46.29 33.63
C SER A 327 8.05 46.58 33.61
N HIS A 328 7.50 47.15 34.69
CA HIS A 328 6.10 47.55 34.76
C HIS A 328 5.77 48.65 33.75
N ASN A 329 6.65 49.65 33.60
CA ASN A 329 6.47 50.75 32.64
C ASN A 329 6.66 50.33 31.17
N LEU A 330 7.30 49.20 30.91
CA LEU A 330 7.45 48.62 29.56
C LEU A 330 6.25 47.78 29.13
N LYS A 331 5.32 47.47 30.04
CA LYS A 331 4.06 46.81 29.65
C LYS A 331 3.19 47.85 28.95
N PRO A 332 2.74 47.61 27.70
CA PRO A 332 1.85 48.54 27.01
C PRO A 332 0.54 48.65 27.79
N THR A 333 0.08 49.89 28.03
CA THR A 333 -1.26 50.18 28.54
C THR A 333 -2.34 49.70 27.59
#